data_AF-N1U573-F1
#
_entry.id   AF-N1U573-F1
#
_cell.length_a   1.000
_cell.length_b   1.000
_cell.length_c   1.000
_cell.angle_alpha   90.00
_cell.angle_beta   90.00
_cell.angle_gamma   90.00
#
_symmetry.space_group_name_H-M   'P 1'
#
loop_
_entity.id
_entity.type
_entity.pdbx_description
1 polymer ?
#
loop_
_entity_poly.entity_id
_entity_poly.type
_entity_poly.pdbx_seq_one_letter_code
_entity_poly.pdbx_strand_id
1 'polypeptide(L)' 'MVKAPKGGSLTGKNPTDRAKLGVKRHILTDGNGIPLAITLSGANVHDKRNVKDTLNSILVFSGRKRKNQNTFV' A
#
# COMPACT_ATOMS: atom_id res chain seq x y z
N MET A 1 -22.84 0.33 -29.72
CA MET A 1 -22.19 0.86 -28.49
C MET A 1 -20.77 1.28 -28.84
N VAL A 2 -20.43 2.56 -28.68
CA VAL A 2 -19.10 3.11 -29.03
C VAL A 2 -18.22 3.22 -27.78
N LYS A 3 -16.91 2.94 -27.92
CA LYS A 3 -15.92 3.05 -26.84
C LYS A 3 -15.92 4.49 -26.27
N ALA A 4 -15.87 4.63 -24.95
CA ALA A 4 -15.86 5.96 -24.33
C ALA A 4 -14.66 6.78 -24.85
N PRO A 5 -14.86 8.04 -25.32
CA PRO A 5 -13.83 8.83 -26.01
C PRO A 5 -12.60 9.16 -25.14
N LYS A 6 -12.66 8.91 -23.83
CA LYS A 6 -11.56 9.10 -22.86
C LYS A 6 -11.02 7.80 -22.25
N GLY A 7 -11.34 6.63 -22.83
CA GLY A 7 -10.83 5.35 -22.36
C GLY A 7 -9.36 5.16 -22.69
N GLY A 8 -8.46 5.41 -21.73
CA GLY A 8 -7.02 5.15 -21.87
C GLY A 8 -6.68 3.65 -21.83
N SER A 9 -5.40 3.31 -22.05
CA SER A 9 -4.88 1.93 -22.03
C SER A 9 -5.18 1.14 -20.75
N LEU A 10 -5.50 1.84 -19.66
CA LEU A 10 -5.84 1.27 -18.36
C LEU A 10 -7.35 1.01 -18.16
N THR A 11 -8.16 1.15 -19.22
CA THR A 11 -9.62 0.90 -19.21
C THR A 11 -9.90 -0.48 -19.82
N GLY A 12 -10.90 -1.21 -19.31
CA GLY A 12 -11.28 -2.54 -19.80
C GLY A 12 -11.75 -2.55 -21.28
N LYS A 13 -11.87 -3.76 -21.85
CA LYS A 13 -12.21 -3.96 -23.28
C LYS A 13 -13.56 -3.34 -23.67
N ASN A 14 -14.51 -3.27 -22.73
CA ASN A 14 -15.84 -2.71 -22.96
C ASN A 14 -15.90 -1.23 -22.54
N PRO A 15 -16.56 -0.31 -23.29
CA PRO A 15 -16.84 1.07 -22.85
C PRO A 15 -17.40 1.23 -21.43
N THR A 16 -18.11 0.21 -20.94
CA THR A 16 -18.71 0.18 -19.60
C THR A 16 -17.75 -0.37 -18.52
N ASP A 17 -16.70 -1.10 -18.91
CA ASP A 17 -15.71 -1.69 -18.02
C ASP A 17 -14.65 -0.65 -17.62
N ARG A 18 -15.10 0.41 -16.94
CA ARG A 18 -14.27 1.52 -16.44
C ARG A 18 -13.39 1.13 -15.24
N ALA A 19 -13.26 -0.17 -14.95
CA ALA A 19 -12.41 -0.66 -13.90
C ALA A 19 -10.94 -0.31 -14.24
N LYS A 20 -10.24 0.37 -13.33
CA LYS A 20 -8.78 0.51 -13.46
C LYS A 20 -8.16 -0.88 -13.50
N LEU A 21 -7.33 -1.13 -14.50
CA LEU A 21 -6.46 -2.30 -14.54
C LEU A 21 -5.28 -2.10 -13.57
N GLY A 22 -4.83 -3.20 -12.96
CA GLY A 22 -3.63 -3.23 -12.10
C GLY A 22 -3.91 -3.39 -10.61
N VAL A 23 -2.92 -3.01 -9.81
CA VAL A 23 -2.92 -3.15 -8.35
C VAL A 23 -2.91 -1.78 -7.67
N LYS A 24 -3.50 -1.73 -6.48
CA LYS A 24 -3.36 -0.61 -5.56
C LYS A 24 -2.34 -0.97 -4.48
N ARG A 25 -1.43 -0.04 -4.18
CA ARG A 25 -0.44 -0.16 -3.09
C ARG A 25 -0.95 0.63 -1.89
N HIS A 26 -1.10 -0.03 -0.75
CA HIS A 26 -1.40 0.60 0.54
C HIS A 26 -0.08 0.71 1.28
N ILE A 27 0.34 1.93 1.64
CA ILE A 27 1.61 2.19 2.31
C ILE A 27 1.30 2.91 3.62
N LEU A 28 1.73 2.33 4.73
CA LEU A 28 1.74 2.98 6.03
C LEU A 28 3.13 3.57 6.25
N THR A 29 3.21 4.85 6.63
CA THR A 29 4.46 5.54 6.93
C THR A 29 4.45 6.12 8.35
N ASP A 30 5.64 6.34 8.92
CA ASP A 30 5.79 7.17 10.12
C ASP A 30 5.69 8.67 9.80
N GLY A 31 5.90 9.53 10.81
CA GLY A 31 5.89 10.99 10.64
C GLY A 31 7.03 11.55 9.78
N ASN A 32 8.10 10.77 9.56
CA ASN A 32 9.24 11.14 8.71
C ASN A 32 9.10 10.59 7.28
N GLY A 33 8.02 9.85 6.98
CA GLY A 33 7.79 9.23 5.68
C GLY A 33 8.44 7.85 5.50
N ILE A 34 8.98 7.23 6.56
CA ILE A 34 9.57 5.89 6.52
C ILE A 34 8.44 4.85 6.36
N PRO A 35 8.45 3.99 5.32
CA PRO A 35 7.46 2.93 5.17
C PRO A 35 7.56 1.89 6.29
N LEU A 36 6.46 1.72 7.02
CA LEU A 36 6.30 0.72 8.08
C LEU A 36 5.60 -0.54 7.59
N ALA A 37 4.69 -0.42 6.61
CA ALA A 37 3.97 -1.57 6.04
C ALA A 37 3.59 -1.30 4.59
N ILE A 38 3.56 -2.35 3.78
CA ILE A 38 3.07 -2.30 2.39
C ILE A 38 2.16 -3.50 2.14
N THR A 39 0.94 -3.25 1.67
CA THR A 39 0.04 -4.32 1.17
C THR A 39 -0.50 -3.99 -0.22
N LEU A 40 -0.90 -5.02 -0.96
CA LEU A 40 -1.43 -4.89 -2.31
C LEU A 40 -2.89 -5.34 -2.35
N SER A 41 -3.70 -4.66 -3.17
CA SER A 41 -5.07 -5.08 -3.48
C SER A 41 -5.37 -4.86 -4.96
N GLY A 42 -6.54 -5.33 -5.43
CA GLY A 42 -7.03 -4.93 -6.74
C GLY A 42 -7.17 -3.40 -6.86
N ALA A 43 -6.93 -2.85 -8.05
CA ALA A 43 -6.91 -1.40 -8.29
C ALA A 43 -8.18 -0.66 -7.82
N ASN A 44 -9.34 -1.32 -7.82
CA ASN A 44 -10.64 -0.71 -7.48
C ASN A 44 -11.15 -1.06 -6.07
N VAL A 45 -10.32 -1.69 -5.23
CA VAL A 45 -10.65 -1.95 -3.81
C VAL A 45 -10.55 -0.64 -3.02
N HIS A 46 -11.57 -0.30 -2.23
CA HIS A 46 -11.53 0.86 -1.33
C HIS A 46 -10.51 0.68 -0.20
N ASP A 47 -9.80 1.74 0.15
CA ASP A 47 -8.66 1.67 1.10
C ASP A 47 -9.08 1.19 2.48
N LYS A 48 -10.30 1.54 2.92
CA LYS A 48 -10.88 1.05 4.18
C LYS A 48 -10.87 -0.48 4.32
N ARG A 49 -10.91 -1.21 3.21
CA ARG A 49 -10.91 -2.69 3.21
C ARG A 49 -9.53 -3.28 3.53
N ASN A 50 -8.44 -2.56 3.22
CA ASN A 50 -7.07 -3.03 3.43
C ASN A 50 -6.40 -2.44 4.68
N VAL A 51 -7.10 -1.59 5.46
CA VAL A 51 -6.54 -0.96 6.66
C VAL A 51 -6.06 -2.01 7.67
N LYS A 52 -6.92 -2.99 7.98
CA LYS A 52 -6.59 -4.07 8.94
C LYS A 52 -5.35 -4.84 8.50
N ASP A 53 -5.31 -5.25 7.24
CA ASP A 53 -4.18 -6.03 6.69
C ASP A 53 -2.89 -5.22 6.66
N THR A 54 -2.98 -3.93 6.36
CA THR A 54 -1.84 -3.01 6.36
C THR A 54 -1.28 -2.80 7.76
N LEU A 55 -2.14 -2.62 8.77
CA LEU A 55 -1.72 -2.51 10.17
C LEU A 55 -1.08 -3.80 10.70
N ASN A 56 -1.61 -4.97 10.31
CA ASN A 56 -1.03 -6.26 10.70
C ASN A 56 0.32 -6.54 10.02
N SER A 57 0.61 -5.84 8.93
CA SER A 57 1.84 -6.02 8.13
C SER A 57 2.94 -5.03 8.53
N ILE A 58 2.83 -4.37 9.70
CA ILE A 58 3.89 -3.50 10.24
C ILE A 58 5.18 -4.31 10.39
N LEU A 59 6.17 -3.93 9.60
CA LEU A 59 7.55 -4.36 9.76
C LEU A 59 8.08 -3.74 11.05
N VAL A 60 8.08 -4.52 12.13
CA VAL A 60 8.83 -4.16 13.33
C VAL A 60 10.31 -4.29 12.98
N PHE A 61 10.93 -3.18 12.56
CA PHE A 61 12.37 -3.04 12.66
C PHE A 61 12.70 -3.10 14.15
N SER A 62 13.00 -4.30 14.66
CA SER A 62 13.59 -4.44 15.97
C SER A 62 14.97 -3.76 15.92
N GLY A 63 14.98 -2.46 16.20
CA GLY A 63 16.19 -1.67 16.33
C GLY A 63 17.08 -2.36 17.33
N ARG A 64 18.22 -2.85 16.84
CA ARG A 64 19.45 -3.21 17.55
C ARG A 64 19.37 -2.95 19.06
N LYS A 65 19.30 -4.01 19.89
CA LYS A 65 19.42 -3.87 21.35
C LYS A 65 20.65 -2.99 21.65
N ARG A 66 20.43 -1.80 22.18
CA ARG A 66 21.51 -0.92 22.64
C ARG A 66 22.14 -1.62 23.85
N LYS A 67 23.31 -2.26 23.65
CA LYS A 67 24.11 -2.75 24.77
C LYS A 67 24.63 -1.51 25.50
N ASN A 68 24.13 -1.24 26.70
CA ASN A 68 24.71 -0.23 27.58
C ASN A 68 26.15 -0.66 27.91
N GLN A 69 27.14 0.12 27.49
CA GLN A 69 28.56 -0.07 27.82
C GLN A 69 28.99 0.81 29.01
N ASN A 70 28.20 0.86 30.08
CA ASN A 70 28.64 1.53 31.31
C ASN A 70 28.68 0.55 32.47
N THR A 71 29.72 -0.29 32.47
CA THR A 71 30.26 -0.91 33.69
C THR A 71 31.66 -0.34 33.90
N PHE A 72 31.71 0.86 34.46
CA PHE A 72 32.92 1.42 35.07
C PHE A 72 32.54 1.89 36.47
N VAL A 73 32.46 0.96 37.41
CA VAL A 73 32.79 1.15 38.83
C VAL A 73 33.20 -0.22 39.38
#